data_AF-J9FMD6-F1
#
_entry.id   AF-J9FMD6-F1
#
_cell.length_a   1.000
_cell.length_b   1.000
_cell.length_c   1.000
_cell.angle_alpha   90.00
_cell.angle_beta   90.00
_cell.angle_gamma   90.00
#
_symmetry.space_group_name_H-M   'P 1'
#
loop_
_entity.id
_entity.type
_entity.pdbx_description
1 polymer ?
#
loop_
_entity_poly.entity_id
_entity_poly.type
_entity_poly.pdbx_seq_one_letter_code
_entity_poly.pdbx_strand_id
1 'polypeptide(L)'
;MKGGFICGADSFKKLLPQVELIVLSPGVPADAENVLLAEKNGVEVISEVELGYRCFGGHIAAITGTNGKTTTTTLVGEMLKRLPVPSAVGGNIGLALSKEVEQLPKNGWLAAELSSFQLEKVQSFCPDIAVVLNLTPDHLERHHTMAAYGAAKKRIFTQQGPEQVTVLNYDDVEVRTWAKESKGQICYFSRKEALE
;
A
#
# COMPACT_ATOMS: atom_id res chain seq x y z
N MET A 1 12.72 2.66 20.12
CA MET A 1 13.93 3.26 19.51
C MET A 1 14.04 4.72 19.95
N LYS A 2 15.10 5.09 20.68
CA LYS A 2 15.49 6.48 20.94
C LYS A 2 16.65 6.79 20.00
N GLY A 3 16.36 7.36 18.85
CA GLY A 3 17.33 7.67 17.80
C GLY A 3 16.66 8.48 16.71
N GLY A 4 16.30 9.72 17.01
CA GLY A 4 15.85 10.68 16.00
C GLY A 4 16.98 11.63 15.70
N PHE A 5 17.56 11.58 14.51
CA PHE A 5 18.44 12.63 14.02
C PHE A 5 17.56 13.72 13.41
N ILE A 6 17.55 14.92 14.00
CA ILE A 6 16.83 16.07 13.43
C ILE A 6 17.79 16.74 12.44
N CYS A 7 17.60 16.46 11.16
CA CYS A 7 18.31 17.13 10.08
C CYS A 7 17.59 18.44 9.71
N GLY A 8 18.18 19.60 10.01
CA GLY A 8 17.75 20.86 9.40
C GLY A 8 17.96 20.84 7.87
N ALA A 9 17.32 21.75 7.13
CA ALA A 9 17.34 21.74 5.66
C ALA A 9 18.75 21.72 5.05
N ASP A 10 19.70 22.47 5.61
CA ASP A 10 21.09 22.47 5.14
C ASP A 10 21.85 21.18 5.49
N SER A 11 21.54 20.58 6.63
CA SER A 11 22.11 19.29 7.04
C SER A 11 21.58 18.14 6.17
N PHE A 12 20.30 18.20 5.77
CA PHE A 12 19.71 17.20 4.89
C PHE A 12 20.43 17.17 3.53
N LYS A 13 20.67 18.33 2.91
CA LYS A 13 21.44 18.44 1.65
C LYS A 13 22.82 17.80 1.72
N LYS A 14 23.53 18.01 2.83
CA LYS A 14 24.89 17.43 3.05
C LYS A 14 24.85 15.92 3.29
N LEU A 15 23.72 15.40 3.74
CA LEU A 15 23.53 13.97 3.99
C LEU A 15 23.22 13.21 2.69
N LEU A 16 22.51 13.81 1.74
CA LEU A 16 22.06 13.13 0.51
C LEU A 16 23.14 12.34 -0.24
N PRO A 17 24.39 12.83 -0.44
CA PRO A 17 25.42 12.05 -1.12
C PRO A 17 25.85 10.76 -0.40
N GLN A 18 25.44 10.57 0.84
CA GLN A 18 25.78 9.42 1.69
C GLN A 18 24.58 8.48 1.90
N VAL A 19 23.43 8.76 1.28
CA VAL A 19 22.18 8.03 1.47
C VAL A 19 21.80 7.35 0.17
N GLU A 20 21.60 6.03 0.22
CA GLU A 20 21.17 5.24 -0.93
C GLU A 20 19.64 5.11 -0.98
N LEU A 21 18.99 5.10 0.19
CA LEU A 21 17.55 4.87 0.34
C LEU A 21 16.96 5.76 1.44
N ILE A 22 15.83 6.38 1.14
CA ILE A 22 14.96 7.06 2.11
C ILE A 22 13.63 6.31 2.18
N VAL A 23 13.23 5.98 3.40
CA VAL A 23 11.95 5.31 3.69
C VAL A 23 11.02 6.32 4.33
N LEU A 24 9.91 6.61 3.66
CA LEU A 24 8.92 7.57 4.13
C LEU A 24 7.98 6.95 5.14
N SER A 25 7.87 7.61 6.29
CA SER A 25 6.72 7.43 7.18
C SER A 25 5.45 7.93 6.47
N PRO A 26 4.28 7.29 6.64
CA PRO A 26 3.05 7.65 5.93
C PRO A 26 2.62 9.12 6.06
N GLY A 27 2.95 9.77 7.18
CA GLY A 27 2.61 11.18 7.40
C GLY A 27 3.43 12.17 6.57
N VAL A 28 4.57 11.77 6.00
CA VAL A 28 5.44 12.66 5.23
C VAL A 28 4.91 12.80 3.80
N PRO A 29 4.66 14.03 3.29
CA PRO A 29 4.30 14.27 1.90
C PRO A 29 5.27 13.70 0.87
N ALA A 30 4.72 12.92 -0.07
CA ALA A 30 5.45 12.41 -1.23
C ALA A 30 5.95 13.53 -2.15
N ASP A 31 5.35 14.71 -2.05
CA ASP A 31 5.71 15.97 -2.72
C ASP A 31 6.41 16.97 -1.77
N ALA A 32 6.80 16.56 -0.55
CA ALA A 32 7.57 17.42 0.34
C ALA A 32 8.90 17.82 -0.30
N GLU A 33 9.36 19.05 -0.05
CA GLU A 33 10.59 19.60 -0.64
C GLU A 33 11.81 18.68 -0.47
N ASN A 34 11.97 18.07 0.71
CA ASN A 34 13.07 17.14 0.98
C ASN A 34 12.96 15.83 0.20
N VAL A 35 11.74 15.35 -0.06
CA VAL A 35 11.50 14.15 -0.87
C VAL A 35 11.89 14.42 -2.32
N LEU A 36 11.35 15.49 -2.90
CA LEU A 36 11.64 15.89 -4.28
C LEU A 36 13.14 16.18 -4.47
N LEU A 37 13.78 16.79 -3.47
CA LEU A 37 15.21 17.05 -3.49
C LEU A 37 16.03 15.76 -3.46
N ALA A 38 15.66 14.78 -2.63
CA ALA A 38 16.34 13.48 -2.57
C ALA A 38 16.26 12.76 -3.92
N GLU A 39 15.07 12.69 -4.51
CA GLU A 39 14.85 12.05 -5.82
C GLU A 39 15.64 12.76 -6.92
N LYS A 40 15.70 14.10 -6.91
CA LYS A 40 16.52 14.88 -7.84
C LYS A 40 18.02 14.58 -7.73
N ASN A 41 18.49 14.15 -6.56
CA ASN A 41 19.88 13.74 -6.34
C ASN A 41 20.10 12.23 -6.58
N GLY A 42 19.12 11.52 -7.13
CA GLY A 42 19.23 10.10 -7.46
C GLY A 42 19.09 9.17 -6.26
N VAL A 43 18.66 9.68 -5.11
CA VAL A 43 18.37 8.85 -3.93
C VAL A 43 17.03 8.17 -4.12
N GLU A 44 16.98 6.86 -3.91
CA GLU A 44 15.73 6.12 -3.98
C GLU A 44 14.84 6.53 -2.80
N VAL A 45 13.57 6.87 -3.08
CA VAL A 45 12.58 7.16 -2.04
C VAL A 45 11.42 6.18 -2.16
N ILE A 46 11.17 5.44 -1.08
CA ILE A 46 10.10 4.45 -0.99
C ILE A 46 9.21 4.68 0.21
N SER A 47 8.00 4.11 0.21
CA SER A 47 7.16 4.06 1.41
C SER A 47 7.62 2.94 2.36
N GLU A 48 7.25 3.05 3.63
CA GLU A 48 7.48 1.99 4.62
C GLU A 48 6.84 0.64 4.20
N VAL A 49 5.73 0.68 3.47
CA VAL A 49 5.05 -0.51 2.94
C VAL A 49 5.88 -1.22 1.87
N GLU A 50 6.54 -0.45 0.99
CA GLU A 50 7.48 -1.00 0.00
C GLU A 50 8.66 -1.68 0.69
N LEU A 51 9.21 -1.08 1.76
CA LEU A 51 10.28 -1.69 2.54
C LEU A 51 9.81 -3.02 3.15
N GLY A 52 8.66 -3.03 3.82
CA GLY A 52 8.12 -4.22 4.43
C GLY A 52 7.86 -5.33 3.40
N TYR A 53 7.36 -4.98 2.21
CA TYR A 53 7.20 -5.92 1.11
C TYR A 53 8.53 -6.51 0.62
N ARG A 54 9.56 -5.67 0.38
CA ARG A 54 10.89 -6.15 -0.06
C ARG A 54 11.54 -7.08 0.97
N CYS A 55 11.22 -6.91 2.25
CA CYS A 55 11.71 -7.77 3.32
C CYS A 55 10.88 -9.04 3.54
N PHE A 56 9.66 -9.12 3.00
CA PHE A 56 8.76 -10.23 3.24
C PHE A 56 8.82 -11.27 2.13
N GLY A 57 8.96 -12.54 2.51
CA GLY A 57 8.98 -13.66 1.58
C GLY A 57 7.68 -14.47 1.51
N GLY A 58 6.63 -14.03 2.21
CA GLY A 58 5.32 -14.69 2.27
C GLY A 58 4.26 -13.97 1.44
N HIS A 59 3.00 -14.24 1.77
CA HIS A 59 1.85 -13.82 0.96
C HIS A 59 1.12 -12.63 1.57
N ILE A 60 0.66 -11.71 0.73
CA ILE A 60 -0.06 -10.50 1.14
C ILE A 60 -1.42 -10.41 0.47
N ALA A 61 -2.46 -10.25 1.28
CA ALA A 61 -3.76 -9.75 0.86
C ALA A 61 -3.86 -8.27 1.27
N ALA A 62 -3.75 -7.35 0.32
CA ALA A 62 -3.75 -5.92 0.54
C ALA A 62 -5.12 -5.30 0.24
N ILE A 63 -5.61 -4.45 1.13
CA ILE A 63 -6.94 -3.83 1.04
C ILE A 63 -6.82 -2.31 1.10
N THR A 64 -7.36 -1.63 0.09
CA THR A 64 -7.53 -0.18 0.07
C THR A 64 -8.95 0.24 -0.30
N GLY A 65 -9.21 1.53 -0.18
CA GLY A 65 -10.48 2.19 -0.44
C GLY A 65 -10.59 3.47 0.38
N THR A 66 -11.59 4.30 0.13
CA THR A 66 -11.87 5.42 1.03
C THR A 66 -12.38 4.87 2.36
N ASN A 67 -13.41 4.02 2.32
CA ASN A 67 -14.10 3.50 3.49
C ASN A 67 -14.12 1.96 3.56
N GLY A 68 -14.29 1.43 4.77
CA GLY A 68 -14.48 -0.01 5.02
C GLY A 68 -13.20 -0.85 5.05
N LYS A 69 -12.02 -0.22 4.94
CA LYS A 69 -10.73 -0.91 4.93
C LYS A 69 -10.50 -1.72 6.20
N THR A 70 -10.68 -1.10 7.38
CA THR A 70 -10.44 -1.73 8.69
C THR A 70 -11.32 -2.95 8.92
N THR A 71 -12.63 -2.83 8.69
CA THR A 71 -13.56 -3.96 8.82
C THR A 71 -13.20 -5.08 7.86
N THR A 72 -12.94 -4.76 6.59
CA THR A 72 -12.60 -5.78 5.58
C THR A 72 -11.28 -6.48 5.90
N THR A 73 -10.25 -5.71 6.24
CA THR A 73 -8.92 -6.26 6.60
C THR A 73 -9.02 -7.16 7.83
N THR A 74 -9.82 -6.78 8.83
CA THR A 74 -10.06 -7.60 10.02
C THR A 74 -10.75 -8.92 9.65
N LEU A 75 -11.79 -8.89 8.82
CA LEU A 75 -12.49 -10.10 8.37
C LEU A 75 -11.58 -11.02 7.56
N VAL A 76 -10.77 -10.47 6.65
CA VAL A 76 -9.76 -11.24 5.90
C VAL A 76 -8.75 -11.85 6.86
N GLY A 77 -8.28 -11.10 7.86
CA GLY A 77 -7.40 -11.61 8.91
C GLY A 77 -8.00 -12.80 9.67
N GLU A 78 -9.27 -12.73 10.07
CA GLU A 78 -9.96 -13.85 10.74
C GLU A 78 -10.12 -15.08 9.84
N MET A 79 -10.29 -14.88 8.52
CA MET A 79 -10.29 -15.99 7.56
C MET A 79 -8.90 -16.60 7.41
N LEU A 80 -7.84 -15.79 7.30
CA LEU A 80 -6.45 -16.26 7.17
C LEU A 80 -5.99 -17.07 8.37
N LYS A 81 -6.43 -16.72 9.60
CA LYS A 81 -6.16 -17.50 10.82
C LYS A 81 -6.65 -18.95 10.78
N ARG A 82 -7.55 -19.29 9.84
CA ARG A 82 -8.03 -20.67 9.64
C ARG A 82 -7.11 -21.51 8.78
N LEU A 83 -6.12 -20.91 8.12
CA LEU A 83 -5.12 -21.62 7.34
C LEU A 83 -4.12 -22.33 8.26
N PRO A 84 -3.51 -23.45 7.83
CA PRO A 84 -2.49 -24.17 8.59
C PRO A 84 -1.10 -23.50 8.51
N VAL A 85 -1.06 -22.17 8.38
CA VAL A 85 0.16 -21.34 8.31
C VAL A 85 -0.03 -20.07 9.14
N PRO A 86 1.05 -19.48 9.69
CA PRO A 86 0.93 -18.26 10.48
C PRO A 86 0.37 -17.09 9.66
N SER A 87 -0.44 -16.27 10.31
CA SER A 87 -1.02 -15.08 9.68
C SER A 87 -1.02 -13.88 10.61
N ALA A 88 -0.92 -12.68 10.06
CA ALA A 88 -1.10 -11.43 10.80
C ALA A 88 -2.01 -10.44 10.07
N VAL A 89 -2.32 -9.35 10.77
CA VAL A 89 -3.07 -8.19 10.27
C VAL A 89 -2.23 -6.96 10.55
N GLY A 90 -1.98 -6.13 9.54
CA GLY A 90 -1.06 -5.00 9.68
C GLY A 90 -1.25 -3.86 8.68
N GLY A 91 -0.32 -2.92 8.70
CA GLY A 91 -0.31 -1.76 7.81
C GLY A 91 -0.86 -0.52 8.51
N ASN A 92 -2.00 -0.01 8.05
CA ASN A 92 -2.70 1.14 8.64
C ASN A 92 -3.55 0.78 9.88
N ILE A 93 -3.53 -0.49 10.28
CA ILE A 93 -4.13 -1.03 11.51
C ILE A 93 -3.08 -1.90 12.21
N GLY A 94 -3.10 -1.93 13.55
CA GLY A 94 -2.16 -2.76 14.32
C GLY A 94 -0.75 -2.20 14.26
N LEU A 95 0.23 -3.04 13.89
CA LEU A 95 1.60 -2.61 13.67
C LEU A 95 1.81 -2.22 12.19
N ALA A 96 2.83 -1.39 11.97
CA ALA A 96 3.30 -1.06 10.64
C ALA A 96 3.67 -2.34 9.86
N LEU A 97 3.54 -2.31 8.53
CA LEU A 97 3.71 -3.51 7.71
C LEU A 97 5.13 -4.09 7.86
N SER A 98 6.16 -3.24 7.84
CA SER A 98 7.56 -3.60 8.09
C SER A 98 7.76 -4.28 9.44
N LYS A 99 6.93 -3.98 10.45
CA LYS A 99 7.04 -4.60 11.76
C LYS A 99 6.37 -5.97 11.83
N GLU A 100 5.21 -6.13 11.18
CA GLU A 100 4.53 -7.43 11.13
C GLU A 100 5.37 -8.47 10.38
N VAL A 101 5.99 -8.08 9.27
CA VAL A 101 6.76 -9.01 8.43
C VAL A 101 8.04 -9.53 9.09
N GLU A 102 8.58 -8.83 10.10
CA GLU A 102 9.72 -9.33 10.89
C GLU A 102 9.41 -10.65 11.63
N GLN A 103 8.14 -10.86 11.98
CA GLN A 103 7.70 -12.00 12.80
C GLN A 103 7.00 -13.08 11.98
N LEU A 104 6.65 -12.81 10.72
CA LEU A 104 5.97 -13.75 9.86
C LEU A 104 6.97 -14.64 9.09
N PRO A 105 6.75 -15.96 9.05
CA PRO A 105 7.55 -16.84 8.22
C PRO A 105 7.26 -16.65 6.74
N LYS A 106 8.14 -17.16 5.87
CA LYS A 106 8.03 -17.06 4.40
C LYS A 106 6.82 -17.77 3.78
N ASN A 107 6.11 -18.62 4.52
CA ASN A 107 4.85 -19.21 4.07
C ASN A 107 3.63 -18.57 4.76
N GLY A 108 3.86 -17.52 5.55
CA GLY A 108 2.81 -16.84 6.29
C GLY A 108 1.99 -15.91 5.39
N TRP A 109 0.82 -15.53 5.89
CA TRP A 109 -0.09 -14.61 5.23
C TRP A 109 -0.25 -13.30 6.02
N LEU A 110 -0.29 -12.17 5.32
CA LEU A 110 -0.57 -10.87 5.91
C LEU A 110 -1.81 -10.25 5.27
N ALA A 111 -2.82 -9.93 6.07
CA ALA A 111 -3.87 -8.99 5.66
C ALA A 111 -3.38 -7.56 5.92
N ALA A 112 -3.16 -6.80 4.86
CA ALA A 112 -2.61 -5.45 4.94
C ALA A 112 -3.68 -4.39 4.65
N GLU A 113 -3.97 -3.53 5.64
CA GLU A 113 -4.76 -2.33 5.41
C GLU A 113 -3.87 -1.23 4.85
N LEU A 114 -4.15 -0.71 3.65
CA LEU A 114 -3.31 0.31 3.01
C LEU A 114 -4.09 1.58 2.70
N SER A 115 -3.60 2.70 3.23
CA SER A 115 -4.06 4.05 2.88
C SER A 115 -3.52 4.49 1.51
N SER A 116 -4.06 5.58 0.95
CA SER A 116 -3.48 6.18 -0.26
C SER A 116 -2.06 6.70 -0.01
N PHE A 117 -1.77 7.23 1.19
CA PHE A 117 -0.45 7.79 1.54
C PHE A 117 0.63 6.72 1.51
N GLN A 118 0.34 5.56 2.08
CA GLN A 118 1.26 4.41 2.08
C GLN A 118 1.56 3.88 0.67
N LEU A 119 0.64 4.07 -0.27
CA LEU A 119 0.78 3.61 -1.65
C LEU A 119 1.48 4.61 -2.56
N GLU A 120 1.74 5.87 -2.16
CA GLU A 120 2.29 6.90 -3.07
C GLU A 120 3.69 6.56 -3.62
N LYS A 121 4.51 5.88 -2.82
CA LYS A 121 5.91 5.55 -3.13
C LYS A 121 6.20 4.05 -3.06
N VAL A 122 5.21 3.23 -3.40
CA VAL A 122 5.49 1.82 -3.73
C VAL A 122 6.03 1.71 -5.15
N GLN A 123 6.91 0.74 -5.36
CA GLN A 123 7.62 0.52 -6.63
C GLN A 123 7.53 -0.93 -7.08
N SER A 124 7.87 -1.89 -6.22
CA SER A 124 7.83 -3.33 -6.52
C SER A 124 6.69 -4.06 -5.81
N PHE A 125 5.96 -3.35 -4.95
CA PHE A 125 4.82 -3.88 -4.20
C PHE A 125 3.82 -4.62 -5.10
N CYS A 126 3.79 -5.95 -4.96
CA CYS A 126 2.96 -6.86 -5.73
C CYS A 126 2.32 -7.86 -4.77
N PRO A 127 1.18 -7.51 -4.13
CA PRO A 127 0.49 -8.43 -3.25
C PRO A 127 -0.19 -9.54 -4.06
N ASP A 128 -0.28 -10.74 -3.48
CA ASP A 128 -1.00 -11.88 -4.07
C ASP A 128 -2.45 -11.51 -4.40
N ILE A 129 -3.08 -10.76 -3.49
CA ILE A 129 -4.46 -10.29 -3.62
C ILE A 129 -4.49 -8.78 -3.33
N ALA A 130 -4.99 -7.99 -4.27
CA ALA A 130 -5.22 -6.56 -4.10
C ALA A 130 -6.71 -6.26 -4.14
N VAL A 131 -7.25 -5.61 -3.11
CA VAL A 131 -8.68 -5.28 -2.99
C VAL A 131 -8.86 -3.77 -3.01
N VAL A 132 -9.73 -3.28 -3.90
CA VAL A 132 -10.16 -1.88 -3.94
C VAL A 132 -11.65 -1.80 -3.63
N LEU A 133 -11.99 -1.24 -2.48
CA LEU A 133 -13.37 -1.24 -1.97
C LEU A 133 -14.26 -0.16 -2.55
N ASN A 134 -13.75 1.06 -2.73
CA ASN A 134 -14.50 2.23 -3.18
C ASN A 134 -13.56 3.43 -3.35
N LEU A 135 -14.00 4.41 -4.14
CA LEU A 135 -13.37 5.71 -4.27
C LEU A 135 -14.40 6.84 -4.13
N THR A 136 -14.36 7.54 -3.00
CA THR A 136 -15.13 8.77 -2.74
C THR A 136 -14.21 9.91 -2.30
N PRO A 137 -14.59 11.19 -2.49
CA PRO A 137 -13.76 12.33 -2.08
C PRO A 137 -13.31 12.26 -0.63
N ASP A 138 -12.00 12.27 -0.45
CA ASP A 138 -11.29 12.26 0.82
C ASP A 138 -9.83 12.63 0.55
N HIS A 139 -9.12 13.11 1.57
CA HIS A 139 -7.69 13.43 1.52
C HIS A 139 -7.23 14.31 0.34
N LEU A 140 -8.08 15.22 -0.15
CA LEU A 140 -7.76 16.09 -1.28
C LEU A 140 -6.74 17.17 -0.91
N GLU A 141 -6.59 17.51 0.36
CA GLU A 141 -5.50 18.34 0.89
C GLU A 141 -4.12 17.71 0.66
N ARG A 142 -4.07 16.38 0.52
CA ARG A 142 -2.85 15.62 0.25
C ARG A 142 -2.67 15.35 -1.25
N HIS A 143 -3.74 14.92 -1.92
CA HIS A 143 -3.66 14.46 -3.31
C HIS A 143 -3.96 15.55 -4.34
N HIS A 144 -4.45 16.71 -3.90
CA HIS A 144 -4.86 17.87 -4.72
C HIS A 144 -6.08 17.62 -5.61
N THR A 145 -6.22 16.42 -6.19
CA THR A 145 -7.30 16.03 -7.11
C THR A 145 -7.79 14.60 -6.86
N MET A 146 -9.04 14.33 -7.25
CA MET A 146 -9.60 12.97 -7.22
C MET A 146 -8.80 11.98 -8.10
N ALA A 147 -8.32 12.45 -9.24
CA ALA A 147 -7.53 11.63 -10.16
C ALA A 147 -6.20 11.17 -9.53
N ALA A 148 -5.50 12.08 -8.85
CA ALA A 148 -4.27 11.75 -8.13
C ALA A 148 -4.54 10.82 -6.93
N TYR A 149 -5.63 11.04 -6.19
CA TYR A 149 -6.03 10.17 -5.09
C TYR A 149 -6.35 8.74 -5.57
N GLY A 150 -7.09 8.61 -6.68
CA GLY A 150 -7.35 7.33 -7.33
C GLY A 150 -6.06 6.68 -7.84
N ALA A 151 -5.19 7.44 -8.50
CA ALA A 151 -3.90 6.94 -8.98
C ALA A 151 -3.00 6.43 -7.85
N ALA A 152 -2.97 7.11 -6.69
CA ALA A 152 -2.27 6.62 -5.51
C ALA A 152 -2.81 5.27 -5.05
N LYS A 153 -4.14 5.08 -4.99
CA LYS A 153 -4.73 3.78 -4.63
C LYS A 153 -4.47 2.68 -5.66
N LYS A 154 -4.51 2.98 -6.95
CA LYS A 154 -4.27 1.99 -8.02
C LYS A 154 -2.91 1.31 -7.92
N ARG A 155 -1.91 2.00 -7.35
CA ARG A 155 -0.59 1.42 -7.11
C ARG A 155 -0.59 0.11 -6.32
N ILE A 156 -1.67 -0.19 -5.58
CA ILE A 156 -1.84 -1.48 -4.90
C ILE A 156 -1.78 -2.69 -5.84
N PHE A 157 -2.15 -2.52 -7.11
CA PHE A 157 -2.20 -3.62 -8.10
C PHE A 157 -1.32 -3.37 -9.34
N THR A 158 -0.63 -2.24 -9.47
CA THR A 158 0.09 -1.89 -10.72
C THR A 158 1.22 -2.85 -11.09
N GLN A 159 1.80 -3.53 -10.08
CA GLN A 159 2.86 -4.51 -10.27
C GLN A 159 2.36 -5.96 -10.31
N GLN A 160 1.05 -6.19 -10.13
CA GLN A 160 0.44 -7.51 -10.28
C GLN A 160 0.61 -8.02 -11.73
N GLY A 161 0.78 -9.33 -11.86
CA GLY A 161 0.75 -10.05 -13.13
C GLY A 161 -0.34 -11.12 -13.14
N PRO A 162 -0.38 -12.00 -14.16
CA PRO A 162 -1.45 -12.98 -14.36
C PRO A 162 -1.63 -14.01 -13.22
N GLU A 163 -0.66 -14.11 -12.31
CA GLU A 163 -0.71 -15.01 -11.14
C GLU A 163 -1.35 -14.36 -9.92
N GLN A 164 -1.53 -13.05 -9.92
CA GLN A 164 -2.14 -12.30 -8.81
C GLN A 164 -3.60 -11.98 -9.10
N VAL A 165 -4.36 -11.70 -8.03
CA VAL A 165 -5.78 -11.38 -8.11
C VAL A 165 -6.02 -9.91 -7.76
N THR A 166 -6.79 -9.23 -8.58
CA THR A 166 -7.32 -7.88 -8.29
C THR A 166 -8.82 -7.97 -8.05
N VAL A 167 -9.25 -7.65 -6.82
CA VAL A 167 -10.65 -7.62 -6.42
C VAL A 167 -11.16 -6.17 -6.46
N LEU A 168 -12.19 -5.91 -7.26
CA LEU A 168 -12.74 -4.57 -7.47
C LEU A 168 -14.23 -4.52 -7.13
N ASN A 169 -14.66 -3.41 -6.55
CA ASN A 169 -16.08 -3.15 -6.33
C ASN A 169 -16.78 -2.82 -7.66
N TYR A 170 -17.70 -3.68 -8.09
CA TYR A 170 -18.48 -3.49 -9.30
C TYR A 170 -19.50 -2.35 -9.18
N ASP A 171 -20.00 -2.08 -7.96
CA ASP A 171 -21.03 -1.06 -7.72
C ASP A 171 -20.48 0.37 -7.74
N ASP A 172 -19.16 0.51 -7.66
CA ASP A 172 -18.44 1.78 -7.74
C ASP A 172 -18.01 2.01 -9.20
N VAL A 173 -18.63 2.99 -9.85
CA VAL A 173 -18.47 3.24 -11.29
C VAL A 173 -17.01 3.49 -11.66
N GLU A 174 -16.27 4.23 -10.83
CA GLU A 174 -14.86 4.57 -11.06
C GLU A 174 -13.99 3.35 -10.84
N VAL A 175 -14.09 2.70 -9.67
CA VAL A 175 -13.29 1.52 -9.32
C VAL A 175 -13.50 0.37 -10.30
N ARG A 176 -14.73 0.16 -10.77
CA ARG A 176 -15.04 -0.85 -11.79
C ARG A 176 -14.25 -0.63 -13.07
N THR A 177 -13.99 0.62 -13.47
CA THR A 177 -13.24 0.88 -14.71
C THR A 177 -11.76 0.47 -14.63
N TRP A 178 -11.22 0.38 -13.41
CA TRP A 178 -9.79 0.09 -13.17
C TRP A 178 -9.39 -1.34 -13.53
N ALA A 179 -10.34 -2.24 -13.78
CA ALA A 179 -10.05 -3.58 -14.28
C ALA A 179 -9.25 -3.57 -15.59
N LYS A 180 -9.42 -2.53 -16.42
CA LYS A 180 -8.66 -2.34 -17.66
C LYS A 180 -7.18 -1.99 -17.44
N GLU A 181 -6.83 -1.56 -16.23
CA GLU A 181 -5.48 -1.15 -15.85
C GLU A 181 -4.72 -2.24 -15.09
N SER A 182 -5.42 -3.26 -14.56
CA SER A 182 -4.77 -4.40 -13.92
C SER A 182 -4.34 -5.44 -14.95
N LYS A 183 -3.21 -6.09 -14.66
CA LYS A 183 -2.70 -7.25 -15.40
C LYS A 183 -2.96 -8.56 -14.66
N GLY A 184 -3.56 -8.49 -13.48
CA GLY A 184 -3.96 -9.64 -12.67
C GLY A 184 -5.30 -10.22 -13.08
N GLN A 185 -5.66 -11.34 -12.45
CA GLN A 185 -6.97 -11.95 -12.58
C GLN A 185 -8.01 -11.06 -11.90
N ILE A 186 -8.96 -10.54 -12.67
CA ILE A 186 -10.00 -9.67 -12.14
C ILE A 186 -11.07 -10.51 -11.45
N CYS A 187 -11.39 -10.13 -10.22
CA CYS A 187 -12.56 -10.59 -9.50
C CYS A 187 -13.40 -9.38 -9.09
N TYR A 188 -14.71 -9.46 -9.26
CA TYR A 188 -15.61 -8.40 -8.86
C TYR A 188 -16.45 -8.82 -7.66
N PHE A 189 -16.87 -7.84 -6.86
CA PHE A 189 -17.94 -8.00 -5.90
C PHE A 189 -19.01 -6.93 -6.11
N SER A 190 -20.27 -7.28 -5.83
CA SER A 190 -21.42 -6.37 -5.85
C SER A 190 -22.35 -6.68 -4.69
N ARG A 191 -23.04 -5.65 -4.19
CA ARG A 191 -24.17 -5.78 -3.26
C ARG A 191 -25.53 -5.69 -3.98
N LYS A 192 -25.54 -5.29 -5.24
CA LYS A 192 -26.75 -4.97 -6.02
C LYS A 192 -27.12 -6.07 -6.99
N GLU A 193 -26.12 -6.74 -7.55
CA GLU A 193 -26.29 -7.69 -8.65
C GLU A 193 -25.50 -8.97 -8.35
N ALA A 194 -26.04 -10.11 -8.78
CA ALA A 194 -25.26 -11.34 -8.85
C ALA A 194 -24.31 -11.22 -10.06
N LEU A 195 -23.03 -11.50 -9.84
CA LEU A 195 -22.01 -11.45 -10.89
C LEU A 195 -21.67 -12.89 -11.31
N GLU A 196 -21.49 -13.11 -12.60
CA GLU A 196 -21.10 -14.39 -13.19
C GLU A 196 -19.58 -14.54 -13.29
#